data_AF-A0A1T4ZBT3-F1
#
_entry.id   AF-A0A1T4ZBT3-F1
#
_cell.length_a   1.000
_cell.length_b   1.000
_cell.length_c   1.000
_cell.angle_alpha   90.00
_cell.angle_beta   90.00
_cell.angle_gamma   90.00
#
_symmetry.space_group_name_H-M   'P 1'
#
loop_
_entity.id
_entity.type
_entity.pdbx_description
1 polymer ?
#
loop_
_entity_poly.entity_id
_entity_poly.type
_entity_poly.pdbx_seq_one_letter_code
_entity_poly.pdbx_strand_id
1 'polypeptide(L)'
;MILPECIILQQEAANPATSCERLVQLSQRSTELSRLVANNSNAPSEVLKILGLSADVATRHLVATNPNTPKETLIELLNEFPKPVLSNPQFQALCLTSPQLLHQIPAATLRLLVQFKTAPESFLNWVENHSEPDVLAGLDFSANTGLSS
;
A
#
# COMPACT_ATOMS: atom_id res chain seq x y z
N MET A 1 3.72 24.79 31.57
CA MET A 1 4.82 23.96 31.04
C MET A 1 4.68 23.96 29.52
N ILE A 2 5.67 24.49 28.79
CA ILE A 2 5.64 24.55 27.32
C ILE A 2 6.14 23.21 26.80
N LEU A 3 5.41 22.58 25.88
CA LEU A 3 5.85 21.34 25.25
C LEU A 3 7.08 21.61 24.36
N PRO A 4 8.07 20.70 24.31
CA PRO A 4 9.16 20.77 23.34
C PRO A 4 8.63 20.84 21.91
N GLU A 5 9.28 21.63 21.05
CA GLU A 5 8.87 21.82 19.64
C GLU A 5 8.75 20.48 18.88
N CYS A 6 9.66 19.53 19.12
CA CYS A 6 9.61 18.22 18.48
C CYS A 6 8.30 17.46 18.81
N ILE A 7 7.80 17.58 20.05
CA ILE A 7 6.56 16.93 20.47
C ILE A 7 5.36 17.59 19.77
N ILE A 8 5.37 18.92 19.63
CA ILE A 8 4.32 19.66 18.94
C ILE A 8 4.23 19.23 17.47
N LEU A 9 5.36 19.17 16.76
CA LEU A 9 5.40 18.76 15.36
C LEU A 9 4.96 17.30 15.16
N GLN A 10 5.32 16.40 16.08
CA GLN A 10 4.88 15.01 16.05
C GLN A 10 3.37 14.89 16.26
N GLN A 11 2.81 15.65 17.21
CA GLN A 11 1.38 15.70 17.45
C GLN A 11 0.62 16.22 16.22
N GLU A 12 1.13 17.28 15.57
CA GLU A 12 0.56 17.77 14.32
C GLU A 12 0.62 16.71 13.21
N ALA A 13 1.77 16.04 13.04
CA ALA A 13 1.94 15.03 11.99
C ALA A 13 1.03 13.81 12.19
N ALA A 14 0.77 13.42 13.43
CA ALA A 14 -0.10 12.30 13.77
C ALA A 14 -1.60 12.66 13.81
N ASN A 15 -1.95 13.95 13.82
CA ASN A 15 -3.35 14.38 13.97
C ASN A 15 -4.10 14.28 12.62
N PRO A 16 -5.21 13.51 12.54
CA PRO A 16 -5.99 13.38 11.31
C PRO A 16 -6.71 14.67 10.89
N ALA A 17 -6.81 15.67 11.76
CA ALA A 17 -7.37 16.98 11.44
C ALA A 17 -6.33 17.97 10.87
N THR A 18 -5.06 17.59 10.82
CA THR A 18 -4.00 18.45 10.26
C THR A 18 -4.22 18.62 8.75
N SER A 19 -4.11 19.85 8.27
CA SER A 19 -4.36 20.16 6.85
C SER A 19 -3.36 19.48 5.93
N CYS A 20 -3.78 19.17 4.70
CA CYS A 20 -2.92 18.57 3.69
C CYS A 20 -1.63 19.37 3.47
N GLU A 21 -1.74 20.70 3.37
CA GLU A 21 -0.58 21.59 3.21
C GLU A 21 0.39 21.47 4.40
N ARG A 22 -0.13 21.40 5.62
CA ARG A 22 0.71 21.26 6.80
C ARG A 22 1.39 19.89 6.86
N LEU A 23 0.69 18.82 6.48
CA LEU A 23 1.28 17.47 6.39
C LEU A 23 2.41 17.40 5.35
N VAL A 24 2.27 18.09 4.20
CA VAL A 24 3.36 18.24 3.21
C VAL A 24 4.59 18.86 3.88
N GLN A 25 4.41 19.99 4.58
CA GLN A 25 5.51 20.68 5.25
C GLN A 25 6.19 19.80 6.31
N LEU A 26 5.41 19.07 7.12
CA LEU A 26 5.93 18.21 8.18
C LEU A 26 6.71 17.03 7.63
N SER A 27 6.24 16.43 6.53
CA SER A 27 6.88 15.26 5.89
C SER A 27 8.32 15.51 5.45
N GLN A 28 8.70 16.77 5.21
CA GLN A 28 10.01 17.18 4.71
C GLN A 28 11.01 17.53 5.82
N ARG A 29 10.57 17.54 7.08
CA ARG A 29 11.38 18.04 8.21
C ARG A 29 12.31 16.99 8.79
N SER A 30 11.87 15.73 8.83
CA SER A 30 12.67 14.60 9.36
C SER A 30 12.02 13.28 9.00
N THR A 31 12.80 12.20 8.98
CA THR A 31 12.30 10.83 8.77
C THR A 31 11.20 10.44 9.75
N GLU A 32 11.31 10.88 11.01
CA GLU A 32 10.29 10.60 12.03
C GLU A 32 8.95 11.25 11.69
N LEU A 33 8.98 12.51 11.25
CA LEU A 33 7.77 13.19 10.80
C LEU A 33 7.25 12.61 9.48
N SER A 34 8.13 12.17 8.57
CA SER A 34 7.72 11.46 7.35
C SER A 34 6.92 10.20 7.67
N ARG A 35 7.35 9.40 8.66
CA ARG A 35 6.61 8.20 9.11
C ARG A 35 5.24 8.57 9.67
N LEU A 36 5.18 9.57 10.56
CA LEU A 36 3.92 10.02 11.14
C LEU A 36 2.94 10.52 10.07
N VAL A 37 3.44 11.30 9.09
CA VAL A 37 2.63 11.73 7.95
C VAL A 37 2.20 10.54 7.09
N ALA A 38 3.08 9.58 6.79
CA ALA A 38 2.72 8.38 6.03
C ALA A 38 1.64 7.53 6.72
N ASN A 39 1.59 7.54 8.05
CA ASN A 39 0.55 6.85 8.83
C ASN A 39 -0.74 7.67 9.00
N ASN A 40 -0.75 8.94 8.61
CA ASN A 40 -1.89 9.83 8.84
C ASN A 40 -2.99 9.56 7.80
N SER A 41 -4.22 9.31 8.25
CA SER A 41 -5.37 9.03 7.38
C SER A 41 -5.83 10.23 6.54
N ASN A 42 -5.33 11.43 6.82
CA ASN A 42 -5.56 12.64 6.02
C ASN A 42 -4.35 13.02 5.15
N ALA A 43 -3.32 12.15 5.09
CA ALA A 43 -2.16 12.37 4.24
C ALA A 43 -2.60 12.47 2.78
N PRO A 44 -2.21 13.55 2.07
CA PRO A 44 -2.57 13.73 0.67
C PRO A 44 -1.83 12.73 -0.21
N SER A 45 -2.49 12.28 -1.26
CA SER A 45 -1.98 11.32 -2.25
C SER A 45 -0.61 11.71 -2.81
N GLU A 46 -0.39 13.01 -3.10
CA GLU A 46 0.87 13.50 -3.65
C GLU A 46 2.05 13.35 -2.67
N VAL A 47 1.81 13.56 -1.37
CA VAL A 47 2.85 13.31 -0.34
C VAL A 47 3.11 11.82 -0.22
N LEU A 48 2.07 10.98 -0.21
CA LEU A 48 2.22 9.53 -0.14
C LEU A 48 3.00 8.98 -1.34
N LYS A 49 2.82 9.55 -2.54
CA LYS A 49 3.62 9.22 -3.72
C LYS A 49 5.11 9.48 -3.50
N ILE A 50 5.45 10.67 -2.97
CA ILE A 50 6.84 11.04 -2.66
C ILE A 50 7.41 10.14 -1.56
N LEU A 51 6.64 9.90 -0.49
CA LEU A 51 7.05 9.07 0.64
C LEU A 51 7.18 7.59 0.28
N GLY A 52 6.46 7.11 -0.74
CA GLY A 52 6.64 5.77 -1.32
C GLY A 52 8.03 5.54 -1.91
N LEU A 53 8.76 6.62 -2.24
CA LEU A 53 10.14 6.59 -2.72
C LEU A 53 11.17 6.90 -1.61
N SER A 54 10.72 7.05 -0.35
CA SER A 54 11.60 7.35 0.78
C SER A 54 12.70 6.28 0.93
N ALA A 55 13.92 6.67 1.31
CA ALA A 55 14.97 5.72 1.64
C ALA A 55 14.64 4.88 2.89
N ASP A 56 13.79 5.40 3.78
CA ASP A 56 13.37 4.74 5.01
C ASP A 56 12.29 3.68 4.75
N VAL A 57 12.63 2.41 4.98
CA VAL A 57 11.76 1.25 4.78
C VAL A 57 10.45 1.37 5.60
N ALA A 58 10.55 1.87 6.84
CA ALA A 58 9.37 2.03 7.70
C ALA A 58 8.39 3.06 7.14
N THR A 59 8.88 4.15 6.56
CA THR A 59 8.06 5.13 5.83
C THR A 59 7.34 4.48 4.66
N ARG A 60 8.05 3.73 3.80
CA ARG A 60 7.43 3.04 2.65
C ARG A 60 6.39 2.00 3.06
N HIS A 61 6.65 1.25 4.13
CA HIS A 61 5.68 0.32 4.71
C HIS A 61 4.39 1.04 5.15
N LEU A 62 4.51 2.17 5.83
CA LEU A 62 3.35 2.96 6.28
C LEU A 62 2.55 3.49 5.08
N VAL A 63 3.24 3.93 4.02
CA VAL A 63 2.59 4.29 2.75
C VAL A 63 1.83 3.09 2.17
N ALA A 64 2.41 1.89 2.13
CA ALA A 64 1.73 0.70 1.62
C ALA A 64 0.42 0.38 2.38
N THR A 65 0.33 0.74 3.66
CA THR A 65 -0.88 0.54 4.49
C THR A 65 -1.87 1.71 4.48
N ASN A 66 -1.49 2.89 4.00
CA ASN A 66 -2.33 4.08 4.09
C ASN A 66 -3.51 4.04 3.10
N PRO A 67 -4.76 4.29 3.55
CA PRO A 67 -5.95 4.21 2.70
C PRO A 67 -6.07 5.31 1.64
N ASN A 68 -5.18 6.29 1.62
CA ASN A 68 -5.11 7.33 0.58
C ASN A 68 -3.97 7.11 -0.41
N THR A 69 -3.22 6.01 -0.30
CA THR A 69 -2.07 5.75 -1.16
C THR A 69 -2.52 5.59 -2.62
N PRO A 70 -1.89 6.33 -3.56
CA PRO A 70 -2.22 6.22 -4.97
C PRO A 70 -2.07 4.79 -5.50
N LYS A 71 -2.92 4.43 -6.45
CA LYS A 71 -2.95 3.10 -7.07
C LYS A 71 -1.61 2.74 -7.69
N GLU A 72 -0.99 3.67 -8.40
CA GLU A 72 0.31 3.48 -9.05
C GLU A 72 1.42 3.25 -8.00
N THR A 73 1.41 4.02 -6.91
CA THR A 73 2.34 3.83 -5.79
C THR A 73 2.17 2.46 -5.12
N LEU A 74 0.93 1.94 -5.02
CA LEU A 74 0.70 0.58 -4.52
C LEU A 74 1.29 -0.49 -5.43
N ILE A 75 1.21 -0.32 -6.76
CA ILE A 75 1.82 -1.24 -7.73
C ILE A 75 3.35 -1.24 -7.58
N GLU A 76 3.96 -0.07 -7.40
CA GLU A 76 5.42 0.05 -7.18
C GLU A 76 5.86 -0.62 -5.87
N LEU A 77 5.07 -0.49 -4.80
CA LEU A 77 5.39 -1.05 -3.47
C LEU A 77 5.07 -2.55 -3.33
N LEU A 78 4.38 -3.14 -4.30
CA LEU A 78 3.88 -4.52 -4.26
C LEU A 78 4.98 -5.57 -4.08
N ASN A 79 6.14 -5.35 -4.72
CA ASN A 79 7.28 -6.26 -4.64
C ASN A 79 7.94 -6.25 -3.25
N GLU A 80 7.88 -5.11 -2.57
CA GLU A 80 8.50 -4.95 -1.25
C GLU A 80 7.51 -5.31 -0.11
N PHE A 81 6.25 -4.92 -0.26
CA PHE A 81 5.22 -5.04 0.77
C PHE A 81 3.95 -5.72 0.24
N PRO A 82 4.01 -6.98 -0.23
CA PRO A 82 2.86 -7.63 -0.85
C PRO A 82 1.66 -7.73 0.10
N LYS A 83 1.86 -8.17 1.35
CA LYS A 83 0.75 -8.31 2.31
C LYS A 83 0.11 -6.95 2.68
N PRO A 84 0.89 -5.90 3.02
CA PRO A 84 0.34 -4.55 3.22
C PRO A 84 -0.46 -4.04 2.03
N VAL A 85 0.09 -4.15 0.81
CA VAL A 85 -0.60 -3.66 -0.39
C VAL A 85 -1.88 -4.45 -0.68
N LEU A 86 -1.83 -5.78 -0.62
CA LEU A 86 -3.02 -6.63 -0.85
C LEU A 86 -4.15 -6.34 0.15
N SER A 87 -3.80 -5.92 1.36
CA SER A 87 -4.75 -5.56 2.42
C SER A 87 -5.22 -4.10 2.33
N ASN A 88 -4.63 -3.27 1.46
CA ASN A 88 -4.95 -1.86 1.34
C ASN A 88 -6.31 -1.67 0.63
N PRO A 89 -7.24 -0.85 1.17
CA PRO A 89 -8.53 -0.61 0.53
C PRO A 89 -8.42 0.01 -0.88
N GLN A 90 -7.38 0.81 -1.16
CA GLN A 90 -7.16 1.36 -2.51
C GLN A 90 -6.69 0.30 -3.50
N PHE A 91 -6.02 -0.77 -3.04
CA PHE A 91 -5.70 -1.90 -3.91
C PHE A 91 -6.96 -2.69 -4.25
N GLN A 92 -7.86 -2.90 -3.28
CA GLN A 92 -9.17 -3.51 -3.53
C GLN A 92 -9.98 -2.67 -4.54
N ALA A 93 -10.02 -1.35 -4.35
CA ALA A 93 -10.66 -0.43 -5.27
C ALA A 93 -9.99 -0.41 -6.66
N LEU A 94 -8.66 -0.51 -6.73
CA LEU A 94 -7.89 -0.64 -7.98
C LEU A 94 -8.37 -1.83 -8.79
N CYS A 95 -8.50 -3.01 -8.17
CA CYS A 95 -8.93 -4.23 -8.86
C CYS A 95 -10.31 -4.09 -9.51
N LEU A 96 -11.21 -3.29 -8.92
CA LEU A 96 -12.58 -3.09 -9.41
C LEU A 96 -12.71 -1.93 -10.40
N THR A 97 -11.99 -0.84 -10.17
CA THR A 97 -12.19 0.44 -10.89
C THR A 97 -11.08 0.76 -11.88
N SER A 98 -9.93 0.10 -11.78
CA SER A 98 -8.76 0.35 -12.64
C SER A 98 -7.92 -0.91 -12.87
N PRO A 99 -8.52 -2.05 -13.28
CA PRO A 99 -7.81 -3.32 -13.47
C PRO A 99 -6.71 -3.25 -14.53
N GLN A 100 -6.74 -2.26 -15.44
CA GLN A 100 -5.70 -2.07 -16.44
C GLN A 100 -4.30 -1.84 -15.83
N LEU A 101 -4.22 -1.32 -14.61
CA LEU A 101 -2.95 -1.15 -13.89
C LEU A 101 -2.33 -2.50 -13.48
N LEU A 102 -3.14 -3.55 -13.32
CA LEU A 102 -2.66 -4.88 -12.95
C LEU A 102 -1.79 -5.52 -14.05
N HIS A 103 -1.97 -5.13 -15.31
CA HIS A 103 -1.10 -5.57 -16.41
C HIS A 103 0.35 -5.08 -16.29
N GLN A 104 0.61 -4.08 -15.44
CA GLN A 104 1.97 -3.59 -15.19
C GLN A 104 2.72 -4.50 -14.21
N ILE A 105 2.02 -5.40 -13.50
CA ILE A 105 2.62 -6.29 -12.53
C ILE A 105 3.33 -7.43 -13.27
N PRO A 106 4.64 -7.65 -13.04
CA PRO A 106 5.36 -8.76 -13.66
C PRO A 106 4.72 -10.11 -13.31
N ALA A 107 4.73 -11.06 -14.26
CA ALA A 107 4.17 -12.39 -14.05
C ALA A 107 4.79 -13.13 -12.85
N ALA A 108 6.08 -12.92 -12.58
CA ALA A 108 6.76 -13.47 -11.40
C ALA A 108 6.16 -12.94 -10.09
N THR A 109 5.82 -11.65 -10.04
CA THR A 109 5.16 -11.03 -8.90
C THR A 109 3.73 -11.55 -8.78
N LEU A 110 2.97 -11.64 -9.88
CA LEU A 110 1.60 -12.21 -9.86
C LEU A 110 1.58 -13.63 -9.26
N ARG A 111 2.53 -14.49 -9.64
CA ARG A 111 2.69 -15.85 -9.07
C ARG A 111 2.92 -15.85 -7.58
N LEU A 112 3.70 -14.89 -7.06
CA LEU A 112 3.91 -14.75 -5.63
C LEU A 112 2.63 -14.26 -4.95
N LEU A 113 1.92 -13.31 -5.57
CA LEU A 113 0.76 -12.66 -4.97
C LEU A 113 -0.43 -13.61 -4.79
N VAL A 114 -0.70 -14.47 -5.77
CA VAL A 114 -1.81 -15.44 -5.70
C VAL A 114 -1.67 -16.45 -4.56
N GLN A 115 -0.46 -16.61 -4.01
CA GLN A 115 -0.21 -17.51 -2.88
C GLN A 115 -0.57 -16.89 -1.53
N PHE A 116 -0.81 -15.57 -1.46
CA PHE A 116 -1.19 -14.92 -0.20
C PHE A 116 -2.69 -15.01 0.04
N LYS A 117 -3.08 -15.50 1.23
CA LYS A 117 -4.48 -15.49 1.69
C LYS A 117 -5.10 -14.10 1.83
N THR A 118 -4.28 -13.05 1.83
CA THR A 118 -4.72 -11.65 1.87
C THR A 118 -5.08 -11.10 0.48
N ALA A 119 -4.85 -11.86 -0.59
CA ALA A 119 -5.18 -11.43 -1.94
C ALA A 119 -6.71 -11.24 -2.08
N PRO A 120 -7.19 -10.07 -2.55
CA PRO A 120 -8.62 -9.84 -2.73
C PRO A 120 -9.23 -10.78 -3.78
N GLU A 121 -10.46 -11.23 -3.58
CA GLU A 121 -11.17 -12.08 -4.56
C GLU A 121 -11.24 -11.43 -5.94
N SER A 122 -11.46 -10.11 -6.01
CA SER A 122 -11.46 -9.36 -7.27
C SER A 122 -10.12 -9.43 -8.01
N PHE A 123 -9.01 -9.48 -7.28
CA PHE A 123 -7.67 -9.68 -7.85
C PHE A 123 -7.50 -11.11 -8.36
N LEU A 124 -7.90 -12.12 -7.57
CA LEU A 124 -7.78 -13.53 -7.98
C LEU A 124 -8.63 -13.82 -9.23
N ASN A 125 -9.87 -13.33 -9.27
CA ASN A 125 -10.74 -13.43 -10.44
C ASN A 125 -10.14 -12.72 -11.66
N TRP A 126 -9.49 -11.58 -11.46
CA TRP A 126 -8.78 -10.90 -12.55
C TRP A 126 -7.63 -11.77 -13.09
N VAL A 127 -6.82 -12.34 -12.19
CA VAL A 127 -5.70 -13.23 -12.58
C VAL A 127 -6.22 -14.44 -13.36
N GLU A 128 -7.28 -15.09 -12.88
CA GLU A 128 -7.90 -16.26 -13.52
C GLU A 128 -8.27 -16.01 -14.99
N ASN A 129 -8.77 -14.80 -15.30
CA ASN A 129 -9.27 -14.45 -16.63
C ASN A 129 -8.22 -13.79 -17.55
N HIS A 130 -7.08 -13.33 -17.01
CA HIS A 130 -6.15 -12.47 -17.75
C HIS A 130 -4.67 -12.89 -17.64
N SER A 131 -4.35 -13.99 -16.95
CA SER A 131 -2.96 -14.40 -16.72
C SER A 131 -2.61 -15.72 -17.40
N GLU A 132 -1.32 -15.88 -17.69
CA GLU A 132 -0.74 -17.06 -18.32
C GLU A 132 -0.88 -18.32 -17.43
N PRO A 133 -0.91 -19.54 -18.02
CA PRO A 133 -1.11 -20.80 -17.28
C PRO A 133 -0.18 -21.03 -16.08
N ASP A 134 1.06 -20.53 -16.15
CA ASP A 134 2.05 -20.64 -15.07
C ASP A 134 1.68 -19.77 -13.86
N VAL A 135 1.01 -18.63 -14.08
CA VAL A 135 0.42 -17.83 -12.97
C VAL A 135 -0.79 -18.55 -12.39
N LEU A 136 -1.64 -19.13 -13.25
CA LEU A 136 -2.86 -19.85 -12.86
C LEU A 136 -2.54 -21.09 -12.02
N ALA A 137 -1.47 -21.81 -12.31
CA ALA A 137 -1.02 -22.94 -11.51
C ALA A 137 -0.83 -22.56 -10.03
N GLY A 138 -0.44 -21.31 -9.72
CA GLY A 138 -0.33 -20.81 -8.35
C GLY A 138 -1.67 -20.66 -7.61
N LEU A 139 -2.79 -20.49 -8.32
CA LEU A 139 -4.14 -20.42 -7.74
C LEU A 139 -4.61 -21.79 -7.26
N ASP A 140 -4.40 -22.84 -8.06
CA ASP A 140 -4.85 -24.21 -7.75
C ASP A 140 -4.20 -24.77 -6.47
N PHE A 141 -2.95 -24.41 -6.21
CA PHE A 141 -2.27 -24.75 -4.96
C PHE A 141 -2.88 -24.03 -3.75
N SER A 142 -3.37 -22.80 -3.91
CA SER A 142 -4.02 -22.07 -2.82
C SER A 142 -5.38 -22.69 -2.44
N ALA A 143 -6.17 -23.12 -3.43
CA ALA A 143 -7.47 -23.79 -3.24
C ALA A 143 -7.33 -25.17 -2.57
N ASN A 144 -6.26 -25.92 -2.89
CA ASN A 144 -5.97 -27.21 -2.25
C ASN A 144 -5.48 -27.13 -0.79
N THR A 145 -5.30 -25.92 -0.23
CA THR A 145 -5.05 -25.74 1.22
C THR A 145 -6.32 -25.47 2.04
N GLY A 146 -7.50 -25.53 1.40
CA GLY A 146 -8.81 -25.28 2.01
C GLY A 146 -9.75 -26.49 2.10
N LEU A 147 -9.25 -27.73 2.03
CA LEU A 147 -10.07 -28.92 2.27
C LEU A 147 -9.52 -29.74 3.43
N SER A 148 -10.07 -29.50 4.61
CA SER A 148 -10.37 -30.54 5.59
C SER A 148 -11.49 -30.07 6.52
N SER A 149 -12.69 -30.60 6.22
CA SER A 149 -13.92 -30.70 7.03
C SER A 149 -14.82 -29.47 7.13
#